data_AF-A0A8T5NXN1-F1
#
_entry.id   AF-A0A8T5NXN1-F1
#
_cell.length_a   1.000
_cell.length_b   1.000
_cell.length_c   1.000
_cell.angle_alpha   90.00
_cell.angle_beta   90.00
_cell.angle_gamma   90.00
#
_symmetry.space_group_name_H-M   'P 1'
#
loop_
_entity.id
_entity.type
_entity.pdbx_description
1 polymer ?
#
loop_
_entity_poly.entity_id
_entity_poly.type
_entity_poly.pdbx_seq_one_letter_code
_entity_poly.pdbx_strand_id
1 'polypeptide(L)' 'AERGIMYVHMEAGSAYQNISLEAVNLGLGTVVVGAFDVKFLKESLNIALEPLCILPVG' A
#
# COMPACT_ATOMS: atom_id res chain seq x y z
N ALA A 1 -17.15 -14.91 2.94
CA ALA A 1 -16.81 -13.48 2.79
C ALA A 1 -15.57 -13.11 3.61
N GLU A 2 -15.55 -13.40 4.92
CA GLU A 2 -14.46 -13.04 5.85
C GLU A 2 -13.05 -13.50 5.42
N ARG A 3 -12.91 -14.74 4.93
CA ARG A 3 -11.63 -15.23 4.38
C ARG A 3 -11.12 -14.41 3.18
N GLY A 4 -12.02 -13.85 2.37
CA GLY A 4 -11.65 -13.03 1.23
C GLY A 4 -10.92 -11.76 1.65
N ILE A 5 -11.34 -11.13 2.76
CA ILE A 5 -10.67 -9.95 3.31
C ILE A 5 -9.24 -10.30 3.73
N MET A 6 -9.05 -11.44 4.40
CA MET A 6 -7.71 -11.91 4.75
C MET A 6 -6.83 -12.12 3.51
N TYR A 7 -7.36 -12.72 2.45
CA TYR A 7 -6.62 -12.93 1.20
C TYR A 7 -6.22 -11.61 0.53
N VAL A 8 -7.11 -10.61 0.53
CA VAL A 8 -6.78 -9.27 0.02
C VAL A 8 -5.60 -8.67 0.78
N HIS A 9 -5.56 -8.77 2.11
CA HIS A 9 -4.42 -8.26 2.89
C HIS A 9 -3.12 -9.06 2.63
N MET A 10 -3.21 -10.39 2.48
CA MET A 10 -2.03 -11.22 2.15
C MET A 10 -1.46 -10.87 0.77
N GLU A 11 -2.32 -10.67 -0.22
CA GLU A 11 -1.92 -10.31 -1.58
C GLU A 11 -1.36 -8.88 -1.63
N ALA A 12 -2.02 -7.93 -0.98
CA ALA A 12 -1.53 -6.57 -0.86
C ALA A 12 -0.16 -6.51 -0.18
N GLY A 13 0.04 -7.26 0.92
CA GLY A 13 1.34 -7.40 1.58
C GLY A 13 2.42 -7.97 0.67
N SER A 14 2.08 -8.95 -0.17
CA SER A 14 3.00 -9.51 -1.17
C SER A 14 3.41 -8.45 -2.21
N ALA A 15 2.47 -7.62 -2.65
CA ALA A 15 2.76 -6.50 -3.56
C ALA A 15 3.65 -5.43 -2.90
N TYR A 16 3.41 -5.09 -1.63
CA TYR A 16 4.24 -4.13 -0.88
C TYR A 16 5.69 -4.60 -0.76
N GLN A 17 5.89 -5.90 -0.55
CA GLN A 17 7.22 -6.47 -0.45
C GLN A 17 7.96 -6.41 -1.79
N ASN A 18 7.28 -6.66 -2.91
CA ASN A 18 7.89 -6.52 -4.24
C ASN A 18 8.34 -5.08 -4.51
N ILE A 19 7.52 -4.09 -4.16
CA ILE A 19 7.89 -2.67 -4.27
C ILE A 19 9.11 -2.35 -3.39
N SER A 20 9.15 -2.89 -2.17
CA SER A 20 10.27 -2.68 -1.25
C SER A 20 11.58 -3.27 -1.76
N LEU A 21 11.54 -4.46 -2.36
CA LEU A 21 12.71 -5.09 -2.98
C LEU A 21 13.20 -4.30 -4.20
N GLU A 22 12.28 -3.83 -5.04
CA GLU A 22 12.65 -3.03 -6.21
C GLU A 22 13.21 -1.65 -5.81
N ALA A 23 12.65 -1.01 -4.78
CA ALA A 23 13.19 0.24 -4.25
C ALA A 23 14.66 0.07 -3.85
N VAL A 24 14.98 -1.00 -3.11
CA VAL A 24 16.37 -1.33 -2.73
C VAL A 24 17.26 -1.58 -3.94
N ASN A 25 16.77 -2.30 -4.96
CA ASN A 25 17.51 -2.56 -6.20
C ASN A 25 17.86 -1.26 -6.95
N LEU A 26 16.97 -0.27 -6.91
CA LEU A 26 17.18 1.06 -7.51
C LEU A 26 18.03 2.01 -6.62
N GLY A 27 18.49 1.55 -5.45
CA GLY A 27 19.21 2.39 -4.49
C GLY A 27 18.32 3.39 -3.74
N LEU A 28 17.00 3.13 -3.70
CA LEU A 28 15.99 3.93 -3.00
C LEU A 28 15.52 3.21 -1.72
N GLY A 29 14.83 3.95 -0.85
CA GLY A 29 14.14 3.43 0.31
C GLY A 29 12.62 3.50 0.17
N THR A 30 11.91 2.67 0.94
CA THR A 30 10.47 2.78 1.14
C THR A 30 10.06 2.25 2.51
N VAL A 31 8.85 2.58 2.95
CA VAL A 31 8.25 2.09 4.20
C VAL A 31 6.74 1.92 4.01
N VAL A 32 6.15 0.88 4.60
CA VAL A 32 4.70 0.70 4.60
C VAL A 32 4.07 1.58 5.66
N VAL A 33 3.21 2.52 5.26
CA VAL A 33 2.48 3.42 6.17
C VAL A 33 1.01 3.03 6.21
N GLY A 34 0.59 2.41 7.32
CA GLY A 34 -0.81 2.03 7.55
C GLY A 34 -1.65 3.10 8.26
N ALA A 35 -1.02 4.11 8.86
CA ALA A 35 -1.72 5.18 9.58
C ALA A 35 -1.71 6.48 8.75
N PHE A 36 -2.85 6.81 8.13
CA PHE A 36 -3.04 8.00 7.29
C PHE A 36 -4.52 8.40 7.21
N ASP A 37 -4.80 9.62 6.74
CA ASP A 37 -6.18 10.07 6.51
C ASP A 37 -6.73 9.49 5.21
N VAL A 38 -7.49 8.40 5.34
CA VAL A 38 -8.12 7.68 4.24
C VAL A 38 -9.08 8.59 3.46
N LYS A 39 -9.87 9.42 4.15
CA LYS A 39 -10.88 10.27 3.50
C LYS A 39 -10.19 11.32 2.64
N PHE A 40 -9.23 12.04 3.22
CA PHE A 40 -8.45 13.04 2.51
C PHE A 40 -7.74 12.44 1.29
N LEU A 41 -7.14 11.25 1.44
CA LEU A 41 -6.42 10.61 0.34
C LEU A 41 -7.34 10.21 -0.80
N LYS A 42 -8.52 9.66 -0.49
CA LYS A 42 -9.51 9.25 -1.51
C LYS A 42 -10.02 10.44 -2.32
N GLU A 43 -10.33 11.55 -1.64
CA GLU A 43 -10.78 12.78 -2.29
C GLU A 43 -9.66 13.39 -3.15
N SER A 44 -8.43 13.42 -2.63
CA SER A 44 -7.28 14.00 -3.33
C SER A 44 -6.87 13.22 -4.58
N LEU A 45 -6.96 11.88 -4.54
CA LEU A 45 -6.58 11.01 -5.66
C LEU A 45 -7.76 10.60 -6.56
N ASN A 46 -8.98 11.03 -6.24
CA ASN A 46 -10.23 10.65 -6.93
C ASN A 46 -10.36 9.12 -7.10
N ILE A 47 -10.08 8.36 -6.04
CA ILE A 47 -10.15 6.89 -6.04
C ILE A 47 -11.42 6.39 -5.35
N ALA A 48 -12.10 5.44 -5.99
CA ALA A 48 -13.31 4.82 -5.44
C ALA A 48 -13.00 3.80 -4.32
N LEU A 49 -11.90 3.06 -4.48
CA LEU A 49 -11.48 2.01 -3.55
C LEU A 49 -10.90 2.59 -2.26
N GLU A 50 -10.97 1.80 -1.19
CA GLU A 50 -10.35 2.15 0.08
C GLU A 50 -8.86 1.77 0.06
N PRO A 51 -7.94 2.75 0.16
CA PRO A 51 -6.51 2.49 0.21
C PRO A 51 -6.14 1.73 1.49
N LEU A 52 -5.27 0.73 1.35
CA LEU A 52 -4.80 -0.10 2.47
C LEU A 52 -3.52 0.43 3.14
N CYS A 53 -2.64 1.08 2.37
CA CYS A 53 -1.44 1.75 2.88
C CYS A 53 -0.88 2.75 1.86
N ILE A 54 0.13 3.50 2.29
CA ILE A 54 0.97 4.35 1.45
C ILE A 54 2.41 3.82 1.49
N LEU A 55 3.09 3.77 0.34
CA LEU A 55 4.51 3.47 0.21
C LEU A 55 5.25 4.67 -0.39
N PRO A 56 5.78 5.63 0.40
CA PRO A 56 6.66 6.65 -0.13
C PRO A 56 7.96 6.00 -0.64
N VAL A 57 8.48 6.48 -1.77
CA VAL A 57 9.71 5.97 -2.38
C VAL A 57 10.64 7.14 -2.66
N GLY A 58 11.92 7.00 -2.28
CA GLY A 58 12.95 8.03 -2.50
C GLY A 58 14.26 7.75 -1.80
#